data_AF-A0A5J5C2U6-F1
#
_entry.id   AF-A0A5J5C2U6-F1
#
_cell.length_a   1.000
_cell.length_b   1.000
_cell.length_c   1.000
_cell.angle_alpha   90.00
_cell.angle_beta   90.00
_cell.angle_gamma   90.00
#
_symmetry.space_group_name_H-M   'P 1'
#
loop_
_entity.id
_entity.type
_entity.pdbx_description
1 polymer ?
#
loop_
_entity_poly.entity_id
_entity_poly.type
_entity_poly.pdbx_seq_one_letter_code
_entity_poly.pdbx_strand_id
1 'polypeptide(L)' 'MHLLRLAEAVKEGVSEAGMVGFRFHTAGVSDAISMGNRGMCYSLQSRDLIADSIETVTAAQWYNHGNGAAEPEG' A
#
# COMPACT_ATOMS: atom_id res chain seq x y z
N MET A 1 -4.35 10.33 10.47
CA MET A 1 -3.57 9.87 11.63
C MET A 1 -4.31 8.74 12.38
N HIS A 2 -4.50 7.58 11.75
CA HIS A 2 -5.16 6.40 12.36
C HIS A 2 -4.89 5.10 11.59
N LEU A 3 -4.46 5.21 10.33
CA LEU A 3 -4.23 4.09 9.42
C LEU A 3 -3.24 3.05 9.93
N LEU A 4 -2.27 3.42 10.77
CA LEU A 4 -1.32 2.45 11.34
C LEU A 4 -2.00 1.43 12.27
N ARG A 5 -2.95 1.90 13.10
CA ARG A 5 -3.74 1.04 13.97
C ARG A 5 -4.68 0.15 13.17
N LEU A 6 -5.25 0.67 12.08
CA LEU A 6 -6.03 -0.13 11.14
C LEU A 6 -5.17 -1.22 10.47
N ALA A 7 -3.95 -0.87 10.05
CA ALA A 7 -3.02 -1.81 9.42
C ALA A 7 -2.55 -2.91 10.39
N GLU A 8 -2.49 -2.62 11.69
CA GLU A 8 -2.25 -3.63 12.73
C GLU A 8 -3.40 -4.64 12.82
N ALA A 9 -4.64 -4.16 12.93
CA ALA A 9 -5.82 -5.03 12.94
C ALA A 9 -5.93 -5.89 11.67
N VAL A 10 -5.57 -5.33 10.50
CA VAL A 10 -5.51 -6.10 9.24
C VAL A 10 -4.45 -7.20 9.30
N LYS A 11 -3.25 -6.91 9.84
CA LYS A 11 -2.19 -7.92 9.97
C LYS A 11 -2.59 -9.05 10.92
N GLU A 12 -3.29 -8.75 12.00
CA GLU A 12 -3.84 -9.74 12.92
C GLU A 12 -4.79 -10.68 12.17
N GLY A 13 -5.77 -10.14 11.43
CA GLY A 13 -6.70 -10.94 10.63
C GLY A 13 -6.03 -11.80 9.54
N VAL A 14 -4.99 -11.27 8.88
CA VAL A 14 -4.18 -12.05 7.90
C VAL A 14 -3.47 -13.22 8.57
N SER A 15 -2.95 -13.00 9.78
CA SER A 15 -2.28 -14.04 10.58
C SER A 15 -3.27 -15.11 11.04
N GLU A 16 -4.46 -14.71 11.48
CA GLU A 16 -5.56 -15.61 11.87
C GLU A 16 -6.05 -16.47 10.69
N ALA A 17 -5.99 -15.95 9.46
CA ALA A 17 -6.28 -16.70 8.24
C ALA A 17 -5.15 -17.66 7.80
N GLY A 18 -4.08 -17.79 8.58
CA GLY A 18 -2.95 -18.69 8.28
C GLY A 18 -1.98 -18.15 7.22
N MET A 19 -2.04 -16.85 6.90
CA MET A 19 -1.14 -16.20 5.94
C MET A 19 -0.08 -15.35 6.65
N VAL A 20 0.97 -14.96 5.92
CA VAL A 20 2.02 -14.06 6.43
C VAL A 20 1.75 -12.63 5.96
N GLY A 21 1.41 -11.75 6.89
CA GLY A 21 1.14 -10.33 6.60
C GLY A 21 2.38 -9.43 6.70
N PHE A 22 2.84 -8.89 5.57
CA PHE A 22 3.88 -7.86 5.52
C PHE A 22 3.25 -6.47 5.34
N ARG A 23 3.47 -5.56 6.29
CA ARG A 23 2.97 -4.18 6.23
C ARG A 23 4.00 -3.27 5.58
N PHE A 24 3.54 -2.41 4.68
CA PHE A 24 4.28 -1.27 4.16
C PHE A 24 3.33 -0.06 4.03
N HIS A 25 3.88 1.13 3.76
CA HIS A 25 3.10 2.33 3.50
C HIS A 25 3.65 3.07 2.28
N THR A 26 2.85 3.98 1.75
CA THR A 26 3.26 4.94 0.71
C THR A 26 3.03 6.37 1.19
N ALA A 27 3.60 7.35 0.50
CA ALA A 27 3.41 8.77 0.81
C ALA A 27 2.00 9.24 0.39
N GLY A 28 1.53 10.29 1.05
CA GLY A 28 0.28 10.98 0.69
C GLY A 28 0.34 12.44 1.12
N VAL A 29 -0.44 13.29 0.46
CA VAL A 29 -0.53 14.73 0.76
C VAL A 29 -1.95 15.10 1.19
N SER A 30 -2.08 16.18 1.94
CA SER A 30 -3.38 16.71 2.37
C SER A 30 -3.76 17.91 1.52
N ASP A 31 -4.81 17.79 0.72
CA ASP A 31 -5.34 18.90 -0.08
C ASP A 31 -5.74 20.07 0.81
N ALA A 32 -6.43 19.81 1.93
CA ALA A 32 -6.86 20.85 2.85
C ALA A 32 -5.70 21.73 3.37
N ILE A 33 -4.48 21.20 3.41
CA ILE A 33 -3.27 21.95 3.81
C ILE A 33 -2.60 22.63 2.61
N SER A 34 -2.59 21.99 1.43
CA SER A 34 -1.91 22.49 0.24
C SER A 34 -2.75 23.45 -0.61
N MET A 35 -4.06 23.53 -0.38
CA MET A 35 -4.97 24.47 -1.03
C MET A 35 -4.48 25.91 -0.88
N GLY A 36 -4.44 26.64 -2.01
CA GLY A 36 -4.07 28.06 -2.03
C GLY A 36 -2.57 28.37 -2.03
N ASN A 37 -1.70 27.36 -2.04
CA ASN A 37 -0.25 27.55 -2.17
C ASN A 37 0.36 26.63 -3.25
N ARG A 38 1.67 26.77 -3.51
CA ARG A 38 2.40 26.01 -4.55
C ARG A 38 2.40 24.49 -4.32
N GLY A 39 2.07 24.02 -3.11
CA GLY A 39 1.95 22.61 -2.78
C GLY A 39 0.83 21.91 -3.55
N MET A 40 -0.23 22.63 -3.97
CA MET A 40 -1.34 22.04 -4.74
C MET A 40 -0.87 21.42 -6.07
N CYS A 41 0.23 21.91 -6.65
CA CYS A 41 0.84 21.33 -7.86
C CYS A 41 1.23 19.86 -7.69
N TYR A 42 1.37 19.37 -6.46
CA TYR A 42 1.77 18.00 -6.15
C TYR A 42 0.60 17.11 -5.72
N SER A 43 -0.64 17.61 -5.64
CA SER A 43 -1.79 16.79 -5.22
C SER A 43 -2.14 15.73 -6.27
N LEU A 44 -2.49 16.12 -7.50
CA LEU A 44 -3.01 15.19 -8.51
C LEU A 44 -2.01 14.06 -8.85
N GLN A 45 -0.75 14.42 -9.05
CA GLN A 45 0.32 13.46 -9.36
C GLN A 45 0.63 12.49 -8.20
N SER A 46 0.24 12.82 -6.96
CA SER A 46 0.46 11.90 -5.84
C SER A 46 -0.35 10.61 -5.97
N ARG A 47 -1.45 10.62 -6.72
CA ARG A 47 -2.23 9.42 -7.05
C ARG A 47 -1.39 8.40 -7.83
N ASP A 48 -0.71 8.85 -8.88
CA ASP A 48 0.07 7.95 -9.75
C ASP A 48 1.33 7.47 -9.01
N LEU A 49 1.96 8.35 -8.23
CA LEU A 49 3.06 7.96 -7.33
C LEU A 49 2.65 6.89 -6.31
N ILE A 50 1.44 6.97 -5.75
CA ILE A 50 0.90 5.95 -4.85
C ILE A 50 0.75 4.61 -5.57
N ALA A 51 0.22 4.62 -6.80
CA ALA A 51 0.07 3.41 -7.61
C ALA A 51 1.43 2.75 -7.89
N ASP A 52 2.39 3.53 -8.40
CA ASP A 52 3.74 3.05 -8.71
C ASP A 52 4.44 2.49 -7.47
N SER A 53 4.25 3.12 -6.30
CA SER A 53 4.84 2.66 -5.04
C SER A 53 4.28 1.30 -4.60
N ILE A 54 2.97 1.09 -4.74
CA ILE A 54 2.32 -0.18 -4.37
C ILE A 54 2.72 -1.28 -5.35
N GLU A 55 2.75 -0.99 -6.65
CA GLU A 55 3.19 -1.91 -7.69
C GLU A 55 4.64 -2.34 -7.46
N THR A 56 5.53 -1.38 -7.20
CA THR A 56 6.96 -1.63 -6.98
C THR A 56 7.18 -2.62 -5.82
N VAL A 57 6.55 -2.38 -4.67
CA VAL A 57 6.73 -3.26 -3.50
C VAL A 57 6.14 -4.63 -3.76
N THR A 58 4.93 -4.69 -4.31
CA THR A 58 4.23 -5.96 -4.53
C THR A 58 4.97 -6.85 -5.53
N ALA A 59 5.41 -6.27 -6.65
CA ALA A 59 6.14 -7.00 -7.69
C ALA A 59 7.54 -7.40 -7.23
N ALA A 60 8.28 -6.50 -6.59
CA ALA A 60 9.66 -6.79 -6.16
C ALA A 60 9.73 -7.82 -5.03
N GLN A 61 8.76 -7.80 -4.11
CA GLN A 61 8.74 -8.70 -2.96
C GLN A 61 7.93 -9.98 -3.20
N TRP A 62 7.40 -10.17 -4.42
CA TRP A 62 6.60 -11.34 -4.79
C TRP A 62 5.44 -11.61 -3.83
N TYR A 63 4.75 -10.56 -3.39
CA TYR A 63 3.60 -10.72 -2.49
C TYR A 63 2.44 -11.37 -3.23
N ASN A 64 2.06 -12.58 -2.81
CA ASN A 64 0.99 -13.34 -3.42
C ASN A 64 -0.36 -12.62 -3.24
N HIS A 65 -1.01 -12.30 -4.36
CA HIS A 65 -2.35 -11.74 -4.41
C HIS A 65 -3.34 -12.81 -4.91
N GLY A 66 -3.51 -13.90 -4.16
CA GLY A 66 -4.69 -14.79 -4.19
C GLY A 66 -5.14 -15.43 -5.51
N ASN A 67 -4.45 -15.22 -6.64
CA ASN A 67 -4.81 -15.79 -7.94
C ASN A 67 -3.61 -16.46 -8.65
N GLY A 68 -2.46 -16.52 -7.99
CA GLY A 68 -1.41 -17.46 -8.33
C GLY A 68 -1.63 -18.71 -7.51
N ALA A 69 -2.27 -19.73 -8.10
CA ALA A 69 -1.87 -21.10 -7.78
C ALA A 69 -0.34 -21.08 -7.76
N ALA A 70 0.26 -21.62 -6.70
CA ALA A 70 1.65 -22.00 -6.76
C ALA A 70 1.79 -22.79 -8.06
N GLU A 71 2.43 -22.22 -9.08
CA GLU A 71 2.87 -23.05 -10.19
C GLU A 71 3.76 -24.11 -9.55
N PRO A 72 3.45 -25.40 -9.75
CA PRO A 72 4.32 -26.43 -9.23
C PRO A 72 5.65 -26.25 -9.96
N GLU A 73 6.64 -25.70 -9.26
CA GLU A 73 8.02 -25.79 -9.72
C GLU A 73 8.34 -27.27 -9.84
N GLY A 74 8.64 -27.69 -11.08
CA GLY A 74 9.11 -29.04 -11.39
C GLY A 74 10.49 -29.31 -10.82
#